data_AF-A0A553R7G0-F1
#
_entry.id   AF-A0A553R7G0-F1
#
_cell.length_a   1.000
_cell.length_b   1.000
_cell.length_c   1.000
_cell.angle_alpha   90.00
_cell.angle_beta   90.00
_cell.angle_gamma   90.00
#
_symmetry.space_group_name_H-M   'P 1'
#
loop_
_entity.id
_entity.type
_entity.pdbx_description
1 polymer ?
#
loop_
_entity_poly.entity_id
_entity_poly.type
_entity_poly.pdbx_seq_one_letter_code
_entity_poly.pdbx_strand_id
1 'polypeptide(L)'
;MNNTEYSWRSWLPSRWGVSKETKAQRLRDQIRLISGSSVLDEVRIDDTQLLTLTRDDLTELFPGIQNFQTRRTIMELIRDANQDKLQHSSEAFAEALKRLMQNGSNDATVREVVAESLMAFRDLDQQLKAAQASLKPYIEVLISLSEGLARKEQRGYEGTSSRLNTSITGPSPSASAKMDFKAPIKMAPPTSSVRVHLLVCGEILQCEKRILLRLNGVTETELHTSDLVLVLYPIVSRAGTDTEQAIRKIPGGKKAVLVSMYHTFNQNYVCPNIHISSDANIVQHVNVLFHETCHDLLLNCQANEDAIYKIQLVLNQFMC
;
A
#
# COMPACT_ATOMS: atom_id res chain seq x y z
N MET A 1 -32.19 -42.03 -33.28
CA MET A 1 -32.32 -41.35 -31.97
C MET A 1 -31.37 -40.16 -32.01
N ASN A 2 -31.87 -39.02 -32.45
CA ASN A 2 -31.07 -37.81 -32.65
C ASN A 2 -31.16 -36.95 -31.39
N ASN A 3 -30.00 -36.70 -30.79
CA ASN A 3 -29.83 -35.87 -29.61
C ASN A 3 -29.87 -34.40 -30.03
N THR A 4 -31.00 -33.73 -29.83
CA THR A 4 -31.12 -32.27 -30.03
C THR A 4 -30.58 -31.55 -28.80
N GLU A 5 -29.29 -31.24 -28.83
CA GLU A 5 -28.69 -30.24 -27.94
C GLU A 5 -29.37 -28.88 -28.21
N TYR A 6 -30.27 -28.48 -27.31
CA TYR A 6 -30.79 -27.12 -27.26
C TYR A 6 -29.63 -26.17 -26.93
N SER A 7 -29.01 -25.65 -27.98
CA SER A 7 -27.98 -24.62 -27.89
C SER A 7 -28.63 -23.30 -27.45
N TRP A 8 -28.70 -23.09 -26.14
CA TRP A 8 -29.07 -21.82 -25.48
C TRP A 8 -28.34 -20.60 -26.04
N ARG A 9 -27.22 -20.81 -26.77
CA ARG A 9 -26.49 -19.76 -27.49
C ARG A 9 -27.31 -19.08 -28.60
N SER A 10 -28.37 -19.70 -29.12
CA SER A 10 -29.23 -19.07 -30.14
C SER A 10 -30.19 -18.01 -29.59
N TRP A 11 -30.32 -17.92 -28.26
CA TRP A 11 -31.17 -16.94 -27.58
C TRP A 11 -30.41 -15.65 -27.21
N LEU A 12 -29.08 -15.67 -27.35
CA LEU A 12 -28.24 -14.50 -27.16
C LEU A 12 -28.25 -13.64 -28.44
N PRO A 13 -28.57 -12.33 -28.37
CA PRO A 13 -28.56 -11.47 -29.54
C PRO A 13 -27.20 -11.50 -30.25
N SER A 14 -27.18 -11.75 -31.56
CA SER A 14 -25.98 -11.71 -32.42
C SER A 14 -25.21 -10.38 -32.37
N ARG A 15 -25.84 -9.34 -31.81
CA ARG A 15 -25.30 -7.99 -31.60
C ARG A 15 -24.27 -7.92 -30.45
N TRP A 16 -24.16 -8.97 -29.63
CA TRP A 16 -23.27 -9.03 -28.46
C TRP A 16 -21.77 -9.05 -28.84
N GLY A 17 -21.43 -9.56 -30.03
CA GLY A 17 -20.05 -9.57 -30.56
C GLY A 17 -19.67 -8.28 -31.29
N VAL A 18 -20.58 -7.76 -32.13
CA VAL A 18 -20.28 -6.67 -33.08
C VAL A 18 -20.02 -5.32 -32.39
N SER A 19 -20.65 -5.05 -31.24
CA SER A 19 -20.47 -3.77 -30.53
C SER A 19 -19.21 -3.71 -29.65
N LYS A 20 -18.64 -4.86 -29.26
CA LYS A 20 -17.44 -4.91 -28.40
C LYS A 20 -16.18 -4.62 -29.23
N GLU A 21 -16.09 -5.23 -30.41
CA GLU A 21 -15.01 -5.05 -31.39
C GLU A 21 -14.83 -3.56 -31.78
N THR A 22 -15.92 -2.80 -31.98
CA THR A 22 -15.79 -1.42 -32.47
C THR A 22 -15.37 -0.42 -31.39
N LYS A 23 -15.67 -0.68 -30.11
CA LYS A 23 -15.38 0.26 -29.01
C LYS A 23 -13.96 0.10 -28.47
N ALA A 24 -13.51 -1.15 -28.31
CA ALA A 24 -12.13 -1.43 -27.92
C ALA A 24 -11.16 -0.98 -29.02
N GLN A 25 -11.52 -1.16 -30.30
CA GLN A 25 -10.77 -0.59 -31.42
C GLN A 25 -10.67 0.95 -31.35
N ARG A 26 -11.77 1.66 -31.05
CA ARG A 26 -11.75 3.12 -30.87
C ARG A 26 -10.88 3.56 -29.70
N LEU A 27 -10.94 2.82 -28.58
CA LEU A 27 -10.10 3.08 -27.42
C LEU A 27 -8.62 2.88 -27.78
N ARG A 28 -8.29 1.80 -28.50
CA ARG A 28 -6.94 1.55 -29.01
C ARG A 28 -6.44 2.70 -29.89
N ASP A 29 -7.27 3.17 -30.82
CA ASP A 29 -6.92 4.28 -31.71
C ASP A 29 -6.69 5.59 -30.92
N GLN A 30 -7.51 5.87 -29.90
CA GLN A 30 -7.32 7.02 -29.01
C GLN A 30 -6.04 6.91 -28.20
N ILE A 31 -5.73 5.74 -27.65
CA ILE A 31 -4.50 5.52 -26.88
C ILE A 31 -3.28 5.68 -27.79
N ARG A 32 -3.33 5.18 -29.02
CA ARG A 32 -2.28 5.35 -30.02
C ARG A 32 -2.03 6.82 -30.36
N LEU A 33 -3.10 7.62 -30.47
CA LEU A 33 -3.01 9.06 -30.73
C LEU A 33 -2.39 9.83 -29.55
N ILE A 34 -2.78 9.49 -28.32
CA ILE A 34 -2.33 10.19 -27.10
C ILE A 34 -0.90 9.82 -26.74
N SER A 35 -0.53 8.55 -26.90
CA SER A 35 0.81 8.07 -26.56
C SER A 35 1.83 8.24 -27.67
N GLY A 36 1.40 8.43 -28.92
CA GLY A 36 2.27 8.44 -30.09
C GLY A 36 3.04 7.13 -30.30
N SER A 37 2.61 6.04 -29.64
CA SER A 37 3.34 4.79 -29.52
C SER A 37 2.51 3.61 -30.03
N SER A 38 3.17 2.67 -30.70
CA SER A 38 2.62 1.37 -31.12
C SER A 38 2.82 0.27 -30.09
N VAL A 39 3.24 0.60 -28.87
CA VAL A 39 3.53 -0.37 -27.79
C VAL A 39 2.41 -1.38 -27.55
N LEU A 40 1.14 -0.96 -27.66
CA LEU A 40 0.01 -1.89 -27.47
C LEU A 40 -0.05 -2.99 -28.53
N ASP A 41 0.38 -2.70 -29.75
CA ASP A 41 0.41 -3.66 -30.87
C ASP A 41 1.69 -4.51 -30.83
N GLU A 42 2.81 -3.93 -30.37
CA GLU A 42 4.09 -4.62 -30.17
C GLU A 42 4.01 -5.70 -29.08
N VAL A 43 3.30 -5.40 -27.99
CA VAL A 43 3.06 -6.35 -26.87
C VAL A 43 1.89 -7.29 -27.17
N ARG A 44 1.21 -7.14 -28.33
CA ARG A 44 0.06 -7.94 -28.76
C ARG A 44 -1.09 -7.98 -27.75
N ILE A 45 -1.35 -6.85 -27.09
CA ILE A 45 -2.49 -6.72 -26.18
C ILE A 45 -3.76 -6.79 -27.02
N ASP A 46 -4.67 -7.71 -26.69
CA ASP A 46 -5.97 -7.81 -27.37
C ASP A 46 -6.99 -6.82 -26.81
N ASP A 47 -8.12 -6.66 -27.50
CA ASP A 47 -9.17 -5.70 -27.17
C ASP A 47 -9.89 -5.99 -25.83
N THR A 48 -9.86 -7.23 -25.36
CA THR A 48 -10.41 -7.61 -24.05
C THR A 48 -9.45 -7.29 -22.91
N GLN A 49 -8.16 -7.53 -23.13
CA GLN A 49 -7.06 -7.20 -22.23
C GLN A 49 -6.87 -5.68 -22.10
N LEU A 50 -7.09 -4.94 -23.19
CA LEU A 50 -7.02 -3.48 -23.22
C LEU A 50 -7.96 -2.84 -22.19
N LEU A 51 -9.17 -3.39 -22.03
CA LEU A 51 -10.17 -2.88 -21.09
C LEU A 51 -9.89 -3.25 -19.63
N THR A 52 -8.96 -4.18 -19.39
CA THR A 52 -8.59 -4.65 -18.06
C THR A 52 -7.22 -4.17 -17.61
N LEU A 53 -6.53 -3.36 -18.42
CA LEU A 53 -5.22 -2.82 -18.07
C LEU A 53 -5.30 -2.06 -16.74
N THR A 54 -4.37 -2.41 -15.87
CA THR A 54 -4.19 -1.80 -14.57
C THR A 54 -3.22 -0.64 -14.65
N ARG A 55 -3.13 0.13 -13.56
CA ARG A 55 -2.15 1.21 -13.44
C ARG A 55 -0.71 0.69 -13.57
N ASP A 56 -0.45 -0.53 -13.10
CA ASP A 56 0.88 -1.11 -13.10
C ASP A 56 1.23 -1.58 -14.53
N ASP A 57 0.29 -2.19 -15.25
CA ASP A 57 0.46 -2.53 -16.68
C ASP A 57 0.78 -1.27 -17.52
N LEU A 58 0.07 -0.16 -17.25
CA LEU A 58 0.35 1.12 -17.93
C LEU A 58 1.72 1.70 -17.56
N THR A 59 2.23 1.39 -16.38
CA THR A 59 3.57 1.83 -15.93
C THR A 59 4.67 1.07 -16.66
N GLU A 60 4.45 -0.21 -16.96
CA GLU A 60 5.34 -1.03 -17.79
C GLU A 60 5.28 -0.62 -19.27
N LEU A 61 4.07 -0.42 -19.81
CA LEU A 61 3.87 -0.04 -21.21
C LEU A 61 4.38 1.37 -21.53
N PHE A 62 4.22 2.30 -20.59
CA PHE A 62 4.62 3.69 -20.74
C PHE A 62 5.52 4.13 -19.57
N PRO A 63 6.80 3.72 -19.55
CA PRO A 63 7.71 4.02 -18.45
C PRO A 63 8.15 5.50 -18.47
N GLY A 64 8.67 5.96 -17.34
CA GLY A 64 9.19 7.34 -17.20
C GLY A 64 8.15 8.36 -16.73
N ILE A 65 8.63 9.48 -16.18
CA ILE A 65 7.79 10.53 -15.61
C ILE A 65 7.09 11.38 -16.69
N GLN A 66 7.72 11.49 -17.87
CA GLN A 66 7.17 12.18 -19.03
C GLN A 66 5.84 11.59 -19.50
N ASN A 67 5.62 10.29 -19.24
CA ASN A 67 4.41 9.56 -19.63
C ASN A 67 3.34 9.55 -18.53
N PHE A 68 3.53 10.30 -17.44
CA PHE A 68 2.55 10.35 -16.36
C PHE A 68 1.16 10.82 -16.83
N GLN A 69 1.11 11.91 -17.62
CA GLN A 69 -0.15 12.41 -18.16
C GLN A 69 -0.79 11.39 -19.10
N THR A 70 0.01 10.78 -19.98
CA THR A 70 -0.42 9.69 -20.87
C THR A 70 -1.05 8.53 -20.09
N ARG A 71 -0.38 8.01 -19.05
CA ARG A 71 -0.92 6.92 -18.21
C ARG A 71 -2.21 7.32 -17.52
N ARG A 72 -2.30 8.53 -16.98
CA ARG A 72 -3.53 9.04 -16.35
C ARG A 72 -4.68 9.11 -17.34
N THR A 73 -4.46 9.70 -18.51
CA THR A 73 -5.50 9.85 -19.53
C THR A 73 -5.94 8.50 -20.07
N ILE A 74 -5.02 7.55 -20.29
CA ILE A 74 -5.36 6.19 -20.71
C ILE A 74 -6.22 5.49 -19.64
N MET A 75 -5.87 5.61 -18.35
CA MET A 75 -6.65 5.02 -17.26
C MET A 75 -8.06 5.63 -17.16
N GLU A 76 -8.18 6.94 -17.37
CA GLU A 76 -9.48 7.63 -17.43
C GLU A 76 -10.33 7.09 -18.60
N LEU A 77 -9.74 6.94 -19.79
CA LEU A 77 -10.42 6.38 -20.96
C LEU A 77 -10.88 4.93 -20.76
N ILE A 78 -10.04 4.08 -20.15
CA ILE A 78 -10.39 2.69 -19.81
C ILE A 78 -11.56 2.65 -18.82
N ARG A 79 -11.53 3.52 -17.80
CA ARG A 79 -12.61 3.62 -16.81
C ARG A 79 -13.91 4.04 -17.47
N ASP A 80 -13.89 5.06 -18.32
CA ASP A 80 -15.08 5.56 -19.00
C ASP A 80 -15.67 4.51 -19.95
N ALA A 81 -14.81 3.78 -20.68
CA ALA A 81 -15.22 2.65 -21.51
C ALA A 81 -15.88 1.51 -20.69
N ASN A 82 -15.38 1.25 -19.47
CA ASN A 82 -15.95 0.26 -18.57
C ASN A 82 -17.25 0.72 -17.89
N GLN A 83 -17.40 2.02 -17.60
CA GLN A 83 -18.62 2.61 -17.06
C GLN A 83 -19.78 2.47 -18.06
N ASP A 84 -19.53 2.81 -19.33
CA ASP A 84 -20.48 2.63 -20.44
C ASP A 84 -20.86 1.16 -20.64
N LYS A 85 -19.92 0.24 -20.45
CA LYS A 85 -20.16 -1.21 -20.51
C LYS A 85 -21.09 -1.68 -19.40
N LEU A 86 -20.93 -1.16 -18.18
CA LEU A 86 -21.77 -1.49 -17.03
C LEU A 86 -23.22 -1.00 -17.26
N GLN A 87 -23.36 0.22 -17.77
CA GLN A 87 -24.65 0.84 -18.11
C GLN A 87 -25.40 0.02 -19.17
N HIS A 88 -24.74 -0.29 -20.29
CA HIS A 88 -25.35 -1.07 -21.38
C HIS A 88 -25.59 -2.53 -21.04
N SER A 89 -24.75 -3.14 -20.19
CA SER A 89 -24.98 -4.52 -19.72
C SER A 89 -26.21 -4.62 -18.83
N SER A 90 -26.46 -3.61 -17.99
CA SER A 90 -27.66 -3.51 -17.16
C SER A 90 -28.93 -3.33 -18.00
N GLU A 91 -28.89 -2.40 -18.96
CA GLU A 91 -30.01 -2.16 -19.90
C GLU A 91 -30.30 -3.38 -20.78
N ALA A 92 -29.26 -4.04 -21.30
CA ALA A 92 -29.41 -5.24 -22.14
C ALA A 92 -29.97 -6.43 -21.34
N PHE A 93 -29.55 -6.61 -20.09
CA PHE A 93 -30.11 -7.64 -19.21
C PHE A 93 -31.58 -7.36 -18.89
N ALA A 94 -31.92 -6.11 -18.55
CA ALA A 94 -33.30 -5.71 -18.30
C ALA A 94 -34.19 -5.93 -19.53
N GLU A 95 -33.69 -5.66 -20.73
CA GLU A 95 -34.43 -5.88 -21.98
C GLU A 95 -34.59 -7.37 -22.32
N ALA A 96 -33.58 -8.20 -22.05
CA ALA A 96 -33.68 -9.65 -22.17
C ALA A 96 -34.73 -10.23 -21.20
N LEU A 97 -34.77 -9.73 -19.96
CA LEU A 97 -35.78 -10.12 -18.97
C LEU A 97 -37.19 -9.70 -19.41
N LYS A 98 -37.36 -8.50 -19.95
CA LYS A 98 -38.64 -8.04 -20.52
C LYS A 98 -39.10 -8.91 -21.68
N ARG A 99 -38.20 -9.30 -22.59
CA ARG A 99 -38.52 -10.21 -23.70
C ARG A 99 -38.93 -11.59 -23.20
N LEU A 100 -38.25 -12.09 -22.16
CA LEU A 100 -38.60 -13.36 -21.52
C LEU A 100 -39.99 -13.32 -20.88
N MET A 101 -40.37 -12.18 -20.29
CA MET A 101 -41.72 -11.96 -19.77
C MET A 101 -42.78 -11.79 -20.88
N GLN A 102 -42.45 -11.12 -21.99
CA GLN A 102 -43.37 -10.86 -23.11
C GLN A 102 -43.64 -12.11 -23.95
N ASN A 103 -42.67 -13.03 -24.07
CA ASN A 103 -42.80 -14.25 -24.86
C ASN A 103 -43.61 -15.36 -24.17
N GLY A 104 -44.28 -15.06 -23.05
CA GLY A 104 -45.36 -15.90 -22.51
C GLY A 104 -44.94 -17.31 -22.16
N SER A 105 -43.74 -17.53 -21.64
CA SER A 105 -43.40 -18.85 -21.09
C SER A 105 -44.21 -19.08 -19.81
N ASN A 106 -45.33 -19.80 -19.95
CA ASN A 106 -46.10 -20.34 -18.83
C ASN A 106 -45.37 -21.50 -18.11
N ASP A 107 -44.08 -21.67 -18.36
CA ASP A 107 -43.23 -22.63 -17.70
C ASP A 107 -43.04 -22.24 -16.22
N ALA A 108 -43.59 -23.06 -15.33
CA ALA A 108 -43.52 -22.85 -13.89
C ALA A 108 -42.07 -22.80 -13.38
N THR A 109 -41.15 -23.54 -14.00
CA THR A 109 -39.75 -23.57 -13.61
C THR A 109 -39.04 -22.25 -13.91
N VAL A 110 -39.35 -21.63 -15.05
CA VAL A 110 -38.80 -20.32 -15.42
C VAL A 110 -39.30 -19.24 -14.45
N ARG A 111 -40.56 -19.32 -14.02
CA ARG A 111 -41.13 -18.38 -13.04
C ARG A 111 -40.51 -18.54 -11.66
N GLU A 112 -40.26 -19.78 -11.23
CA GLU A 112 -39.59 -20.10 -9.97
C GLU A 112 -38.16 -19.57 -9.95
N VAL A 113 -37.36 -19.87 -10.98
CA VAL A 113 -35.98 -19.37 -11.09
C VAL A 113 -35.92 -17.84 -11.13
N VAL A 114 -36.85 -17.17 -11.83
CA VAL A 114 -36.92 -15.70 -11.85
C VAL A 114 -37.29 -15.14 -10.46
N ALA A 115 -38.21 -15.79 -9.74
CA ALA A 115 -38.58 -15.39 -8.39
C ALA A 115 -37.43 -15.56 -7.38
N GLU A 116 -36.72 -16.69 -7.43
CA GLU A 116 -35.52 -16.93 -6.61
C GLU A 116 -34.41 -15.93 -6.91
N SER A 117 -34.14 -15.68 -8.19
CA SER A 117 -33.16 -14.68 -8.61
C SER A 117 -33.52 -13.29 -8.10
N LEU A 118 -34.80 -12.91 -8.15
CA LEU A 118 -35.27 -11.63 -7.64
C LEU A 118 -35.08 -11.50 -6.12
N MET A 119 -35.34 -12.57 -5.35
CA MET A 119 -35.08 -12.58 -3.92
C MET A 119 -33.59 -12.44 -3.61
N ALA A 120 -32.74 -13.18 -4.32
CA ALA A 120 -31.29 -13.10 -4.16
C ALA A 120 -30.75 -11.69 -4.47
N PHE A 121 -31.23 -11.06 -5.55
CA PHE A 121 -30.82 -9.69 -5.88
C PHE A 121 -31.30 -8.66 -4.84
N ARG A 122 -32.51 -8.82 -4.28
CA ARG A 122 -32.99 -7.94 -3.20
C ARG A 122 -32.18 -8.07 -1.93
N ASP A 123 -31.83 -9.30 -1.55
CA ASP A 123 -30.98 -9.54 -0.39
C ASP A 123 -29.60 -8.91 -0.57
N LEU A 124 -28.99 -9.09 -1.75
CA LEU A 124 -27.71 -8.47 -2.09
C LEU A 124 -27.77 -6.93 -2.08
N ASP A 125 -28.82 -6.33 -2.66
CA ASP A 125 -29.04 -4.88 -2.62
C ASP A 125 -29.17 -4.36 -1.17
N GLN A 126 -29.89 -5.10 -0.32
CA GLN A 126 -30.04 -4.75 1.09
C GLN A 126 -28.71 -4.87 1.85
N GLN A 127 -27.92 -5.91 1.61
CA GLN A 127 -26.59 -6.08 2.20
C GLN A 127 -25.63 -4.95 1.77
N LEU A 128 -25.62 -4.59 0.49
CA LEU A 128 -24.82 -3.48 -0.03
C LEU A 128 -25.23 -2.14 0.58
N LYS A 129 -26.54 -1.87 0.71
CA LYS A 129 -27.05 -0.66 1.38
C LYS A 129 -26.67 -0.63 2.86
N ALA A 130 -26.74 -1.77 3.55
CA ALA A 130 -26.33 -1.86 4.95
C ALA A 130 -24.83 -1.58 5.11
N ALA A 131 -23.99 -2.16 4.25
CA ALA A 131 -22.54 -1.90 4.24
C ALA A 131 -22.22 -0.43 3.91
N GLN A 132 -22.94 0.16 2.95
CA GLN A 132 -22.80 1.58 2.63
C GLN A 132 -23.19 2.46 3.83
N ALA A 133 -24.30 2.14 4.51
CA ALA A 133 -24.76 2.85 5.70
C ALA A 133 -23.77 2.72 6.87
N SER A 134 -23.15 1.55 7.06
CA SER A 134 -22.15 1.36 8.11
C SER A 134 -20.85 2.12 7.84
N LEU A 135 -20.46 2.27 6.56
CA LEU A 135 -19.23 2.99 6.19
C LEU A 135 -19.40 4.51 6.22
N LYS A 136 -20.60 5.02 5.98
CA LYS A 136 -20.88 6.46 5.84
C LYS A 136 -20.38 7.33 7.02
N PRO A 137 -20.58 6.98 8.30
CA PRO A 137 -20.09 7.79 9.43
C PRO A 137 -18.56 7.92 9.45
N TYR A 138 -17.84 6.86 9.08
CA TYR A 138 -16.38 6.89 9.03
C TYR A 138 -15.89 7.82 7.92
N ILE A 139 -16.54 7.79 6.76
CA ILE A 139 -16.23 8.68 5.64
C ILE A 139 -16.44 10.15 6.07
N GLU A 140 -17.55 10.46 6.75
CA GLU A 140 -17.84 11.82 7.23
C GLU A 140 -16.81 12.33 8.25
N VAL A 141 -16.37 11.47 9.19
CA VAL A 141 -15.31 11.80 10.16
C VAL A 141 -13.99 12.05 9.44
N LEU A 142 -13.61 11.20 8.49
CA LEU A 142 -12.37 11.35 7.72
C LEU A 142 -12.36 12.64 6.89
N ILE A 143 -13.49 13.01 6.27
CA ILE A 143 -13.63 14.28 5.56
C ILE A 143 -13.46 15.45 6.53
N SER A 144 -14.16 15.43 7.67
CA SER A 144 -14.08 16.50 8.68
C SER A 144 -12.67 16.70 9.23
N LEU A 145 -11.93 15.60 9.47
CA LEU A 145 -10.53 15.65 9.87
C LEU A 145 -9.64 16.23 8.77
N SER A 146 -9.84 15.81 7.51
CA SER A 146 -9.05 16.34 6.39
C SER A 146 -9.24 17.85 6.22
N GLU A 147 -10.47 18.35 6.33
CA GLU A 147 -10.76 19.79 6.27
C GLU A 147 -10.23 20.55 7.50
N GLY A 148 -10.26 19.93 8.69
CA GLY A 148 -9.72 20.52 9.91
C GLY A 148 -8.20 20.68 9.86
N LEU A 149 -7.51 19.71 9.26
CA LEU A 149 -6.07 19.75 9.03
C LEU A 149 -5.70 20.84 8.03
N ALA A 150 -6.43 20.96 6.92
CA ALA A 150 -6.23 22.02 5.93
C ALA A 150 -6.44 23.44 6.51
N ARG A 151 -7.37 23.61 7.46
CA ARG A 151 -7.60 24.89 8.15
C ARG A 151 -6.53 25.23 9.19
N LYS A 152 -5.88 24.24 9.81
CA LYS A 152 -4.79 24.46 10.78
C LYS A 152 -3.50 24.89 10.11
N GLU A 153 -3.21 24.39 8.91
CA GLU A 153 -2.05 24.84 8.12
C GLU A 153 -2.17 26.32 7.72
N GLN A 154 -3.38 26.82 7.46
CA GLN A 154 -3.59 28.25 7.12
C GLN A 154 -3.53 29.20 8.33
N ARG A 155 -3.82 28.73 9.55
CA ARG A 155 -3.82 29.57 10.76
C ARG A 155 -2.45 29.75 11.43
N GLY A 156 -1.44 28.99 10.99
CA GLY A 156 -0.08 29.02 11.54
C GLY A 156 0.83 30.14 11.02
N TYR A 157 0.35 30.98 10.09
CA TYR A 157 1.17 32.02 9.43
C TYR A 157 0.89 33.46 9.85
N GLU A 158 -0.06 33.71 10.76
CA GLU A 158 -0.31 35.06 11.28
C GLU A 158 -0.21 35.11 12.80
N GLY A 159 0.91 35.63 13.29
CA GLY A 159 0.99 36.22 14.63
C GLY A 159 2.06 35.67 15.54
N THR A 160 3.32 36.12 15.36
CA THR A 160 4.15 36.59 16.49
C THR A 160 5.36 37.36 15.96
N SER A 161 5.20 38.69 15.86
CA SER A 161 6.29 39.64 15.64
C SER A 161 6.20 40.72 16.71
N SER A 162 6.90 40.52 17.82
CA SER A 162 7.25 41.57 18.80
C SER A 162 8.45 41.05 19.59
N ARG A 163 9.69 41.37 19.19
CA ARG A 163 10.50 42.48 19.72
C ARG A 163 10.48 42.58 21.24
N LEU A 164 11.60 42.24 21.88
CA LEU A 164 12.17 43.03 22.97
C LEU A 164 13.69 43.14 22.75
N ASN A 165 14.11 44.36 22.44
CA ASN A 165 15.50 44.83 22.50
C ASN A 165 15.85 45.10 23.96
N THR A 166 17.05 44.71 24.38
CA THR A 166 17.83 45.55 25.30
C THR A 166 19.31 45.44 24.97
N SER A 167 19.79 46.48 24.30
CA SER A 167 21.19 46.85 24.11
C SER A 167 21.88 47.16 25.44
N ILE A 168 23.20 46.91 25.54
CA ILE A 168 24.23 47.85 26.05
C ILE A 168 25.64 47.24 25.86
N THR A 169 26.38 47.91 24.97
CA THR A 169 27.83 48.22 24.97
C THR A 169 28.89 47.12 25.12
N GLY A 170 29.77 47.03 24.10
CA GLY A 170 31.16 46.57 24.26
C GLY A 170 32.03 47.58 25.08
N PRO A 171 33.36 47.38 25.21
CA PRO A 171 34.23 47.03 24.09
C PRO A 171 35.25 45.91 24.37
N SER A 172 35.81 45.41 23.26
CA SER A 172 37.03 44.58 23.19
C SER A 172 38.22 45.23 23.91
N PRO A 173 39.19 44.45 24.41
CA PRO A 173 40.42 44.36 23.64
C PRO A 173 41.08 42.98 23.60
N SER A 174 41.86 42.80 22.53
CA SER A 174 42.85 41.77 22.26
C SER A 174 43.85 41.52 23.39
N ALA A 175 44.17 40.26 23.67
CA ALA A 175 45.54 39.81 23.96
C ALA A 175 45.66 38.28 23.95
N SER A 176 46.69 37.82 23.25
CA SER A 176 47.17 36.46 23.17
C SER A 176 47.73 35.96 24.51
N ALA A 177 47.35 34.75 24.94
CA ALA A 177 48.13 33.98 25.91
C ALA A 177 47.95 32.47 25.65
N LYS A 178 49.05 31.83 25.28
CA LYS A 178 49.20 30.37 25.18
C LYS A 178 49.09 29.75 26.58
N MET A 179 48.38 28.63 26.71
CA MET A 179 48.69 27.62 27.70
C MET A 179 48.46 26.22 27.13
N ASP A 180 49.57 25.49 26.99
CA ASP A 180 49.62 24.05 26.81
C ASP A 180 49.08 23.34 28.06
N PHE A 181 48.03 22.55 27.89
CA PHE A 181 47.66 21.50 28.85
C PHE A 181 47.44 20.18 28.12
N LYS A 182 48.52 19.40 28.09
CA LYS A 182 48.63 17.96 28.30
C LYS A 182 47.33 17.16 28.07
N ALA A 183 47.35 16.35 27.01
CA ALA A 183 46.37 15.31 26.72
C ALA A 183 46.14 14.40 27.95
N PRO A 184 44.89 14.18 28.37
CA PRO A 184 44.54 13.02 29.17
C PRO A 184 44.22 11.87 28.20
N ILE A 185 45.08 10.84 28.26
CA ILE A 185 44.78 9.41 28.13
C ILE A 185 43.42 9.13 27.48
N LYS A 186 43.43 8.59 26.24
CA LYS A 186 42.29 7.85 25.68
C LYS A 186 42.01 6.64 26.60
N MET A 187 41.25 6.84 27.65
CA MET A 187 40.44 5.77 28.20
C MET A 187 39.37 5.52 27.15
N ALA A 188 39.41 4.32 26.54
CA ALA A 188 38.31 3.88 25.70
C ALA A 188 37.02 4.04 26.53
N PRO A 189 35.99 4.73 26.00
CA PRO A 189 34.72 4.75 26.68
C PRO A 189 34.24 3.29 26.75
N PRO A 190 33.72 2.79 27.89
CA PRO A 190 32.89 1.61 27.85
C PRO A 190 31.64 2.04 27.08
N THR A 191 31.66 1.88 25.76
CA THR A 191 30.46 2.03 24.95
C THR A 191 29.58 0.86 25.36
N SER A 192 28.52 1.12 26.13
CA SER A 192 27.47 0.16 26.40
C SER A 192 26.74 -0.13 25.09
N SER A 193 27.34 -0.98 24.24
CA SER A 193 26.71 -1.43 23.00
C SER A 193 25.87 -2.66 23.29
N VAL A 194 24.62 -2.66 22.85
CA VAL A 194 23.74 -3.84 22.94
C VAL A 194 24.14 -4.83 21.86
N ARG A 195 24.37 -6.08 22.24
CA ARG A 195 24.68 -7.15 21.28
C ARG A 195 23.40 -7.68 20.68
N VAL A 196 23.26 -7.54 19.37
CA VAL A 196 22.03 -7.92 18.66
C VAL A 196 22.34 -9.03 17.67
N HIS A 197 21.48 -10.04 17.62
CA HIS A 197 21.48 -11.03 16.56
C HIS A 197 20.41 -10.68 15.52
N LEU A 198 20.80 -10.58 14.25
CA LEU A 198 19.86 -10.41 13.15
C LEU A 198 19.34 -11.77 12.67
N LEU A 199 18.03 -11.99 12.84
CA LEU A 199 17.33 -13.14 12.28
C LEU A 199 16.51 -12.69 11.07
N VAL A 200 17.03 -12.93 9.87
CA VAL A 200 16.35 -12.58 8.61
C VAL A 200 15.52 -13.76 8.11
N CYS A 201 14.22 -13.55 7.96
CA CYS A 201 13.22 -14.56 7.64
C CYS A 201 12.60 -14.33 6.25
N GLY A 202 13.43 -14.22 5.22
CA GLY A 202 13.00 -14.01 3.84
C GLY A 202 13.99 -13.13 3.07
N GLU A 203 13.67 -12.80 1.82
CA GLU A 203 14.49 -11.90 1.02
C GLU A 203 14.10 -10.44 1.29
N ILE A 204 15.02 -9.65 1.83
CA ILE A 204 14.80 -8.23 2.19
C ILE A 204 15.83 -7.29 1.56
N LEU A 205 16.46 -7.70 0.46
CA LEU A 205 17.37 -6.86 -0.34
C LEU A 205 18.51 -6.19 0.44
N GLN A 206 19.00 -6.79 1.53
CA GLN A 206 20.01 -6.25 2.44
C GLN A 206 19.53 -5.06 3.33
N CYS A 207 18.23 -4.89 3.49
CA CYS A 207 17.67 -3.86 4.38
C CYS A 207 18.08 -4.02 5.85
N GLU A 208 18.48 -5.22 6.29
CA GLU A 208 18.93 -5.47 7.67
C GLU A 208 20.11 -4.58 8.07
N LYS A 209 21.06 -4.36 7.14
CA LYS A 209 22.21 -3.46 7.36
C LYS A 209 21.77 -2.01 7.45
N ARG A 210 20.78 -1.61 6.64
CA ARG A 210 20.25 -0.24 6.63
C ARG A 210 19.54 0.09 7.94
N ILE A 211 18.82 -0.88 8.51
CA ILE A 211 18.19 -0.72 9.82
C ILE A 211 19.25 -0.59 10.92
N LEU A 212 20.26 -1.47 10.93
CA LEU A 212 21.35 -1.40 11.92
C LEU A 212 22.12 -0.07 11.88
N LEU A 213 22.42 0.45 10.69
CA LEU A 213 23.12 1.73 10.53
C LEU A 213 22.37 2.93 11.12
N ARG A 214 21.06 2.80 11.30
CA ARG A 214 20.21 3.85 11.89
C ARG A 214 20.05 3.71 13.41
N LEU A 215 20.58 2.65 14.01
CA LEU A 215 20.50 2.39 15.45
C LEU A 215 21.84 2.75 16.10
N ASN A 216 21.77 3.38 17.27
CA ASN A 216 22.93 3.80 18.03
C ASN A 216 23.29 2.77 19.09
N GLY A 217 24.60 2.55 19.26
CA GLY A 217 25.14 1.64 20.28
C GLY A 217 24.70 0.18 20.08
N VAL A 218 24.66 -0.29 18.84
CA VAL A 218 24.37 -1.69 18.53
C VAL A 218 25.61 -2.35 17.95
N THR A 219 25.87 -3.57 18.41
CA THR A 219 26.89 -4.46 17.83
C THR A 219 26.21 -5.72 17.35
N GLU A 220 26.33 -6.03 16.06
CA GLU A 220 25.85 -7.30 15.51
C GLU A 220 26.70 -8.47 16.03
N THR A 221 26.06 -9.54 16.48
CA THR A 221 26.72 -10.71 17.08
C THR A 221 26.00 -12.01 16.74
N GLU A 222 26.67 -13.13 17.01
CA GLU A 222 26.04 -14.44 16.94
C GLU A 222 24.99 -14.63 18.03
N LEU A 223 23.99 -15.46 17.74
CA LEU A 223 22.83 -15.73 18.60
C LEU A 223 23.20 -16.08 20.06
N HIS A 224 24.25 -16.87 20.27
CA HIS A 224 24.62 -17.33 21.60
C HIS A 224 25.22 -16.20 22.46
N THR A 225 25.82 -15.18 21.82
CA THR A 225 26.41 -14.00 22.46
C THR A 225 25.50 -12.78 22.49
N SER A 226 24.35 -12.81 21.81
CA SER A 226 23.46 -11.67 21.71
C SER A 226 22.57 -11.47 22.94
N ASP A 227 22.31 -10.22 23.29
CA ASP A 227 21.38 -9.81 24.36
C ASP A 227 19.94 -9.75 23.83
N LEU A 228 19.76 -9.41 22.55
CA LEU A 228 18.47 -9.25 21.88
C LEU A 228 18.50 -9.84 20.46
N VAL A 229 17.36 -10.35 19.99
CA VAL A 229 17.18 -10.77 18.58
C VAL A 229 16.32 -9.74 17.85
N LEU A 230 16.82 -9.19 16.74
CA LEU A 230 16.00 -8.45 15.77
C LEU A 230 15.55 -9.43 14.69
N VAL A 231 14.24 -9.64 14.59
CA VAL A 231 13.65 -10.56 13.62
C VAL A 231 13.09 -9.75 12.46
N LEU A 232 13.70 -9.84 11.29
CA LEU A 232 13.32 -9.09 10.10
C LEU A 232 12.66 -10.02 9.09
N TYR A 233 11.48 -9.66 8.62
CA TYR A 233 10.75 -10.47 7.65
C TYR A 233 9.90 -9.63 6.71
N PRO A 234 9.92 -9.92 5.40
CA PRO A 234 9.04 -9.26 4.45
C PRO A 234 7.62 -9.79 4.59
N ILE A 235 6.64 -8.91 4.35
CA ILE A 235 5.25 -9.32 4.12
C ILE A 235 5.10 -9.62 2.64
N VAL A 236 4.98 -10.90 2.29
CA VAL A 236 4.94 -11.41 0.91
C VAL A 236 3.58 -11.98 0.57
N SER A 237 2.92 -12.63 1.55
CA SER A 237 1.64 -13.27 1.35
C SER A 237 0.54 -12.51 2.09
N ARG A 238 0.46 -12.71 3.40
CA ARG A 238 -0.50 -12.12 4.31
C ARG A 238 0.21 -11.82 5.61
N ALA A 239 0.00 -10.61 6.11
CA ALA A 239 0.69 -10.10 7.29
C ALA A 239 0.67 -11.07 8.48
N GLY A 240 -0.50 -11.61 8.83
CA GLY A 240 -0.61 -12.58 9.93
C GLY A 240 0.13 -13.90 9.70
N THR A 241 0.07 -14.45 8.48
CA THR A 241 0.75 -15.71 8.15
C THR A 241 2.26 -15.56 8.17
N ASP A 242 2.78 -14.50 7.56
CA ASP A 242 4.21 -14.23 7.51
C ASP A 242 4.76 -13.93 8.91
N THR A 243 4.00 -13.19 9.74
CA THR A 243 4.32 -12.99 11.16
C THR A 243 4.41 -14.29 11.94
N GLU A 244 3.44 -15.19 11.79
CA GLU A 244 3.45 -16.47 12.49
C GLU A 244 4.66 -17.33 12.08
N GLN A 245 5.03 -17.32 10.80
CA GLN A 245 6.23 -18.01 10.30
C GLN A 245 7.52 -17.41 10.86
N ALA A 246 7.58 -16.09 11.01
CA ALA A 246 8.73 -15.42 11.63
C ALA A 246 8.85 -15.76 13.13
N ILE A 247 7.73 -15.76 13.87
CA ILE A 247 7.69 -16.09 15.29
C ILE A 247 8.19 -17.52 15.55
N ARG A 248 7.79 -18.48 14.72
CA ARG A 248 8.23 -19.90 14.84
C ARG A 248 9.74 -20.09 14.69
N LYS A 249 10.45 -19.14 14.07
CA LYS A 249 11.91 -19.18 13.89
C LYS A 249 12.67 -18.51 15.04
N ILE A 250 11.98 -17.86 15.98
CA ILE A 250 12.62 -17.20 17.11
C ILE A 250 13.24 -18.25 18.04
N PRO A 251 14.54 -18.14 18.34
CA PRO A 251 15.19 -19.03 19.29
C PRO A 251 14.63 -18.82 20.71
N GLY A 252 14.29 -19.92 21.38
CA GLY A 252 13.65 -19.89 22.69
C GLY A 252 14.49 -19.18 23.77
N GLY A 253 13.83 -18.42 24.64
CA GLY A 253 14.44 -17.82 25.84
C GLY A 253 15.18 -16.50 25.61
N LYS A 254 15.26 -15.99 24.36
CA LYS A 254 15.80 -14.66 24.06
C LYS A 254 14.67 -13.65 23.84
N LYS A 255 14.89 -12.40 24.27
CA LYS A 255 13.98 -11.31 23.94
C LYS A 255 14.12 -10.97 22.45
N ALA A 256 12.99 -10.70 21.79
CA ALA A 256 12.92 -10.47 20.36
C ALA A 256 12.12 -9.20 20.03
N VAL A 257 12.61 -8.45 19.06
CA VAL A 257 11.87 -7.37 18.41
C VAL A 257 11.49 -7.83 17.01
N LEU A 258 10.20 -7.81 16.71
CA LEU A 258 9.69 -8.13 15.38
C LEU A 258 9.71 -6.89 14.49
N VAL A 259 10.26 -7.03 13.28
CA VAL A 259 10.31 -5.99 12.25
C VAL A 259 9.65 -6.52 10.99
N SER A 260 8.36 -6.20 10.81
CA SER A 260 7.63 -6.51 9.58
C SER A 260 8.02 -5.52 8.48
N MET A 261 8.46 -6.03 7.34
CA MET A 261 8.92 -5.21 6.22
C MET A 261 7.89 -5.23 5.09
N TYR A 262 7.26 -4.10 4.82
CA TYR A 262 6.27 -3.95 3.75
C TYR A 262 6.94 -3.38 2.52
N HIS A 263 6.89 -4.15 1.44
CA HIS A 263 7.34 -3.72 0.13
C HIS A 263 6.32 -2.73 -0.46
N THR A 264 6.67 -1.45 -0.50
CA THR A 264 5.78 -0.40 -0.99
C THR A 264 6.54 0.88 -1.27
N PHE A 265 6.18 1.58 -2.34
CA PHE A 265 6.65 2.94 -2.60
C PHE A 265 5.78 4.02 -1.91
N ASN A 266 4.65 3.63 -1.31
CA ASN A 266 3.75 4.56 -0.64
C ASN A 266 4.24 4.90 0.77
N GLN A 267 4.79 6.11 0.95
CA GLN A 267 5.26 6.60 2.26
C GLN A 267 4.16 6.72 3.33
N ASN A 268 2.90 6.80 2.91
CA ASN A 268 1.73 6.91 3.79
C ASN A 268 1.00 5.57 3.91
N TYR A 269 1.66 4.45 3.60
CA TYR A 269 1.05 3.13 3.69
C TYR A 269 0.66 2.81 5.14
N VAL A 270 -0.63 2.56 5.35
CA VAL A 270 -1.16 2.15 6.65
C VAL A 270 -0.99 0.65 6.78
N CYS A 271 -0.03 0.23 7.60
CA CYS A 271 0.23 -1.19 7.84
C CYS A 271 -0.96 -1.82 8.59
N PRO A 272 -1.40 -3.03 8.19
CA PRO A 272 -2.39 -3.79 8.94
C PRO A 272 -1.98 -3.95 10.41
N ASN A 273 -2.95 -3.75 11.32
CA ASN A 273 -2.73 -4.03 12.73
C ASN A 273 -2.77 -5.54 12.95
N ILE A 274 -1.63 -6.15 13.25
CA ILE A 274 -1.52 -7.58 13.51
C ILE A 274 -1.57 -7.78 15.01
N HIS A 275 -2.52 -8.60 15.47
CA HIS A 275 -2.55 -9.03 16.85
C HIS A 275 -1.45 -10.08 17.06
N ILE A 276 -0.35 -9.69 17.69
CA ILE A 276 0.66 -10.63 18.16
C ILE A 276 0.17 -11.18 19.47
N SER A 277 -0.13 -12.48 19.51
CA SER A 277 -0.39 -13.22 20.74
C SER A 277 0.74 -12.92 21.73
N SER A 278 0.41 -12.71 23.01
CA SER A 278 1.34 -12.29 24.05
C SER A 278 2.43 -13.33 24.34
N ASP A 279 3.36 -13.52 23.42
CA ASP A 279 4.55 -14.34 23.60
C ASP A 279 5.52 -13.59 24.50
N ALA A 280 5.84 -14.19 25.65
CA ALA A 280 6.68 -13.58 26.69
C ALA A 280 8.08 -13.15 26.22
N ASN A 281 8.51 -13.63 25.05
CA ASN A 281 9.80 -13.33 24.44
C ASN A 281 9.75 -12.12 23.50
N ILE A 282 8.59 -11.73 22.98
CA ILE A 282 8.46 -10.60 22.05
C ILE A 282 8.25 -9.32 22.86
N VAL A 283 9.21 -8.39 22.79
CA VAL A 283 9.17 -7.14 23.57
C VAL A 283 8.63 -5.96 22.77
N GLN A 284 8.70 -6.02 21.45
CA GLN A 284 8.22 -4.97 20.56
C GLN A 284 7.94 -5.53 19.17
N HIS A 285 6.94 -4.93 18.51
CA HIS A 285 6.69 -5.11 17.08
C HIS A 285 6.63 -3.75 16.39
N VAL A 286 7.28 -3.65 15.24
CA VAL A 286 7.27 -2.47 14.39
C VAL A 286 7.08 -2.86 12.93
N ASN A 287 6.54 -1.93 12.14
CA ASN A 287 6.41 -2.06 10.71
C ASN A 287 7.39 -1.08 10.03
N VAL A 288 8.07 -1.55 9.00
CA VAL A 288 9.03 -0.77 8.21
C VAL A 288 8.64 -0.87 6.75
N LEU A 289 8.67 0.26 6.04
CA LEU A 289 8.38 0.35 4.62
C LEU A 289 9.69 0.38 3.82
N PHE A 290 9.80 -0.44 2.78
CA PHE A 290 10.97 -0.50 1.92
C PHE A 290 10.59 -0.69 0.45
N HIS A 291 11.48 -0.29 -0.47
CA HIS A 291 11.33 -0.43 -1.91
C HIS A 291 12.71 -0.42 -2.60
N GLU A 292 12.94 -1.32 -3.55
CA GLU A 292 14.21 -1.52 -4.27
C GLU A 292 14.66 -0.33 -5.09
N THR A 293 13.71 0.49 -5.56
CA THR A 293 14.03 1.69 -6.36
C THR A 293 14.45 2.88 -5.50
N CYS A 294 14.31 2.78 -4.17
CA CYS A 294 14.81 3.80 -3.24
C CYS A 294 16.32 3.60 -3.03
N HIS A 295 17.09 4.69 -3.14
CA HIS A 295 18.55 4.65 -2.98
C HIS A 295 19.01 4.02 -1.65
N ASP A 296 18.21 4.22 -0.59
CA ASP A 296 18.48 3.67 0.74
C ASP A 296 17.67 2.42 1.09
N LEU A 297 16.90 1.89 0.14
CA LEU A 297 15.93 0.79 0.27
C LEU A 297 14.79 1.07 1.25
N LEU A 298 15.07 1.67 2.41
CA LEU A 298 14.07 2.16 3.35
C LEU A 298 13.46 3.46 2.85
N LEU A 299 12.14 3.58 2.98
CA LEU A 299 11.46 4.83 2.68
C LEU A 299 11.84 5.90 3.72
N ASN A 300 12.08 7.13 3.26
CA ASN A 300 12.21 8.29 4.14
C ASN A 300 10.80 8.79 4.51
N CYS A 301 10.24 8.25 5.59
CA CYS A 301 8.89 8.57 6.04
C CYS A 301 8.74 8.46 7.56
N GLN A 302 7.72 9.13 8.11
CA GLN A 302 7.47 9.16 9.55
C GLN A 302 7.27 7.75 10.14
N ALA A 303 6.62 6.84 9.41
CA ALA A 303 6.42 5.47 9.88
C ALA A 303 7.75 4.75 10.16
N ASN A 304 8.76 4.96 9.31
CA ASN A 304 10.09 4.39 9.50
C ASN A 304 10.87 5.10 10.60
N GLU A 305 10.75 6.43 10.73
CA GLU A 305 11.33 7.16 11.86
C GLU A 305 10.78 6.64 13.20
N ASP A 306 9.46 6.47 13.29
CA ASP A 306 8.79 5.95 14.49
C ASP A 306 9.20 4.50 14.79
N ALA A 307 9.36 3.68 13.76
CA ALA A 307 9.82 2.30 13.90
C ALA A 307 11.24 2.24 14.48
N ILE A 308 12.17 3.02 13.91
CA ILE A 308 13.55 3.11 14.40
C ILE A 308 13.59 3.66 15.82
N TYR A 309 12.82 4.69 16.12
CA TYR A 309 12.71 5.24 17.47
C TYR A 309 12.24 4.19 18.49
N LYS A 310 11.21 3.41 18.16
CA LYS A 310 10.72 2.32 19.02
C LYS A 310 11.75 1.22 19.23
N ILE A 311 12.48 0.82 18.18
CA ILE A 311 13.57 -0.15 18.32
C ILE A 311 14.66 0.42 19.25
N GLN A 312 15.06 1.68 19.06
CA GLN A 312 16.06 2.33 19.91
C GLN A 312 15.61 2.41 21.38
N LEU A 313 14.33 2.69 21.65
CA LEU A 313 13.79 2.68 23.01
C LEU A 313 13.94 1.31 23.69
N VAL A 314 13.71 0.23 22.95
CA VAL A 314 13.93 -1.13 23.47
C VAL A 314 15.41 -1.35 23.75
N LEU A 315 16.30 -1.01 22.81
CA LEU A 315 17.75 -1.18 22.98
C LEU A 315 18.28 -0.44 24.20
N ASN A 316 17.82 0.78 24.45
CA ASN A 316 18.24 1.56 25.60
C ASN A 316 17.91 0.89 26.94
N GLN A 317 16.94 -0.04 27.00
CA GLN A 317 16.65 -0.83 28.21
C GLN A 317 17.74 -1.88 28.51
N PHE A 318 18.57 -2.21 27.52
CA PHE A 318 19.68 -3.15 27.64
C PHE A 318 21.04 -2.45 27.78
N MET A 319 21.07 -1.11 27.66
CA MET A 319 22.26 -0.31 27.91
C MET A 319 22.35 -0.02 29.41
N CYS A 320 23.21 -0.76 30.11
CA CYS A 320 23.59 -0.46 31.50
C CYS A 320 24.70 0.59 31.55
#